data_AF-A0A957XT52-F1
#
_entry.id   AF-A0A957XT52-F1
#
_cell.length_a   1.000
_cell.length_b   1.000
_cell.length_c   1.000
_cell.angle_alpha   90.00
_cell.angle_beta   90.00
_cell.angle_gamma   90.00
#
_symmetry.space_group_name_H-M   'P 1'
#
loop_
_entity.id
_entity.type
_entity.pdbx_description
1 polymer ?
#
loop_
_entity_poly.entity_id
_entity_poly.type
_entity_poly.pdbx_seq_one_letter_code
_entity_poly.pdbx_strand_id
1 'polypeptide(L)' 'MKTVEDFLIDLSAMDIKLWMDNGHLRCNAPKGVITPELRAQIQTHKTEIINFSFR' A
#
# COMPACT_ATOMS: atom_id res chain seq x y z
N MET A 1 -14.44 -8.29 -7.68
CA MET A 1 -12.97 -8.08 -7.65
C MET A 1 -12.74 -6.75 -6.95
N LYS A 2 -11.84 -6.71 -5.97
CA LYS A 2 -11.45 -5.47 -5.31
C LYS A 2 -10.45 -4.74 -6.20
N THR A 3 -10.64 -3.45 -6.44
CA THR A 3 -9.71 -2.66 -7.27
C THR A 3 -8.50 -2.19 -6.46
N VAL A 4 -7.46 -1.68 -7.13
CA VAL A 4 -6.32 -1.05 -6.44
C VAL A 4 -6.75 0.20 -5.68
N GLU A 5 -7.76 0.94 -6.17
CA GLU A 5 -8.36 2.09 -5.46
C GLU A 5 -9.00 1.65 -4.15
N ASP A 6 -9.86 0.62 -4.19
CA ASP A 6 -10.49 0.08 -2.97
C ASP A 6 -9.44 -0.39 -1.96
N PHE A 7 -8.35 -0.97 -2.45
CA PHE A 7 -7.24 -1.38 -1.59
C PHE A 7 -6.53 -0.18 -0.94
N LEU A 8 -6.27 0.89 -1.69
CA LEU A 8 -5.66 2.11 -1.16
C LEU A 8 -6.57 2.84 -0.15
N ILE A 9 -7.88 2.85 -0.38
CA ILE A 9 -8.87 3.38 0.58
C ILE A 9 -8.79 2.62 1.90
N ASP A 10 -8.74 1.29 1.85
CA ASP A 10 -8.63 0.46 3.05
C ASP A 10 -7.31 0.67 3.80
N LEU A 11 -6.19 0.81 3.08
CA LEU A 11 -4.90 1.15 3.67
C LEU A 11 -4.98 2.51 4.40
N SER A 12 -5.55 3.52 3.75
CA SER A 12 -5.74 4.85 4.33
C SER A 12 -6.61 4.82 5.59
N ALA A 13 -7.69 4.03 5.58
CA ALA A 13 -8.56 3.83 6.74
C ALA A 13 -7.85 3.19 7.95
N MET A 14 -6.77 2.46 7.71
CA MET A 14 -5.90 1.86 8.74
C MET A 14 -4.72 2.78 9.16
N ASP A 15 -4.73 4.05 8.75
CA ASP A 15 -3.62 5.01 8.93
C ASP A 15 -2.30 4.54 8.30
N ILE A 16 -2.40 3.77 7.20
CA ILE A 16 -1.24 3.31 6.43
C ILE A 16 -0.97 4.30 5.31
N LYS A 17 0.26 4.84 5.29
CA LYS A 17 0.72 5.80 4.30
C LYS A 17 1.74 5.14 3.38
N LEU A 18 1.55 5.29 2.07
CA LEU A 18 2.47 4.82 1.05
C LEU A 18 3.08 6.03 0.31
N TRP A 19 4.38 5.97 0.00
CA TRP A 19 5.05 6.99 -0.80
C TRP A 19 6.27 6.40 -1.53
N MET A 20 6.74 7.09 -2.56
CA MET A 20 7.99 6.75 -3.23
C MET A 20 9.17 7.46 -2.57
N ASP A 21 10.22 6.70 -2.29
CA ASP A 21 11.50 7.20 -1.75
C ASP A 21 12.63 6.49 -2.49
N ASN A 22 13.49 7.24 -3.18
CA ASN A 22 14.61 6.70 -3.96
C ASN A 22 14.24 5.51 -4.88
N GLY A 23 13.09 5.60 -5.55
CA GLY A 23 12.58 4.56 -6.45
C GLY A 23 11.96 3.35 -5.75
N HIS A 24 11.85 3.37 -4.42
CA HIS A 24 11.22 2.30 -3.63
C HIS A 24 9.90 2.76 -3.04
N LEU A 25 8.88 1.89 -3.13
CA LEU A 25 7.62 2.08 -2.41
C LEU A 25 7.86 1.86 -0.92
N ARG A 26 7.68 2.91 -0.14
CA ARG A 26 7.75 2.90 1.32
C ARG A 26 6.34 2.82 1.90
N CYS A 27 6.29 2.34 3.14
CA CYS A 27 5.08 2.18 3.90
C CYS A 27 5.34 2.63 5.34
N ASN A 28 4.49 3.50 5.86
CA ASN A 28 4.39 3.86 7.27
C ASN A 28 3.03 3.39 7.77
N ALA A 29 3.01 2.75 8.93
CA ALA A 29 1.80 2.23 9.51
C ALA A 29 1.94 2.20 11.04
N PRO A 30 0.81 2.24 11.77
CA PRO A 30 0.83 2.06 13.21
C PRO A 30 1.42 0.69 13.60
N LYS A 31 1.99 0.61 14.80
CA LYS A 31 2.63 -0.61 15.30
C LYS A 31 1.62 -1.76 15.35
N GLY A 32 1.96 -2.89 14.74
CA GLY A 32 1.13 -4.10 14.74
C GLY A 32 0.06 -4.15 13.63
N VAL A 33 -0.09 -3.09 12.83
CA VAL A 33 -1.06 -3.06 11.72
C VAL A 33 -0.55 -3.82 10.49
N ILE A 34 0.75 -3.74 10.20
CA ILE A 34 1.35 -4.48 9.09
C ILE A 34 1.52 -5.95 9.49
N THR A 35 0.52 -6.77 9.18
CA THR A 35 0.61 -8.23 9.27
C THR A 35 1.35 -8.80 8.04
N PRO A 36 1.84 -10.04 8.12
CA PRO A 36 2.44 -10.73 6.97
C PRO A 36 1.52 -10.79 5.75
N GLU A 37 0.23 -11.01 5.96
CA GLU A 37 -0.79 -11.09 4.90
C GLU A 37 -0.99 -9.73 4.23
N LEU A 38 -1.05 -8.65 5.01
CA LEU A 38 -1.18 -7.30 4.47
C LEU A 38 0.06 -6.89 3.70
N ARG A 39 1.25 -7.25 4.20
CA ARG A 39 2.51 -7.02 3.49
C ARG A 39 2.56 -7.77 2.16
N ALA A 40 2.08 -9.01 2.11
CA ALA A 40 2.00 -9.78 0.87
C ALA A 40 1.05 -9.11 -0.14
N GLN A 41 -0.11 -8.64 0.30
CA GLN A 41 -1.05 -7.90 -0.56
C GLN A 41 -0.42 -6.62 -1.13
N ILE A 42 0.26 -5.81 -0.30
CA ILE A 42 0.98 -4.61 -0.77
C ILE A 42 2.04 -4.97 -1.81
N GLN A 43 2.74 -6.10 -1.65
CA GLN A 43 3.75 -6.55 -2.62
C GLN A 43 3.12 -7.04 -3.93
N THR A 44 2.03 -7.80 -3.87
CA THR A 44 1.31 -8.27 -5.04
C THR A 44 0.77 -7.11 -5.88
N HIS A 45 0.22 -6.08 -5.23
CA HIS A 45 -0.32 -4.91 -5.90
C HIS A 45 0.71 -3.77 -6.11
N LYS A 46 1.99 -3.99 -5.77
CA LYS A 46 3.02 -2.93 -5.77
C LYS A 46 3.08 -2.15 -7.08
N THR A 47 3.13 -2.87 -8.21
CA THR A 47 3.24 -2.24 -9.54
C THR A 47 1.99 -1.42 -9.87
N GLU A 48 0.81 -1.93 -9.53
CA GLU A 48 -0.46 -1.22 -9.73
C GLU A 48 -0.55 0.02 -8.83
N ILE A 49 -0.19 -0.10 -7.55
CA ILE A 49 -0.14 1.02 -6.59
C ILE A 49 0.78 2.12 -7.11
N ILE A 50 1.97 1.75 -7.60
CA ILE A 50 2.93 2.71 -8.13
C ILE A 50 2.36 3.45 -9.34
N ASN A 51 1.81 2.70 -10.29
CA ASN A 51 1.22 3.25 -11.50
C ASN A 51 -0.02 4.10 -11.23
N PHE A 52 -0.78 3.80 -10.18
CA PHE A 52 -1.99 4.54 -9.83
C PHE A 52 -1.68 5.82 -9.04
N SER A 53 -0.81 5.72 -8.03
CA SER A 53 -0.61 6.79 -7.02
C SER A 53 0.52 7.77 -7.36
N PHE A 54 1.46 7.37 -8.22
CA PHE A 54 2.67 8.14 -8.53
C PHE A 54 2.92 8.28 -10.03
N ARG A 55 1.85 8.29 -10.82
CA ARG A 55 1.88 8.66 -12.23
C ARG A 55 2.00 10.15 -12.44
#